data_AF-A0A0R1GIH2-F1
#
_entry.id   AF-A0A0R1GIH2-F1
#
_cell.length_a   1.000
_cell.length_b   1.000
_cell.length_c   1.000
_cell.angle_alpha   90.00
_cell.angle_beta   90.00
_cell.angle_gamma   90.00
#
_symmetry.space_group_name_H-M   'P 1'
#
loop_
_entity.id
_entity.type
_entity.pdbx_description
1 polymer ?
#
loop_
_entity_poly.entity_id
_entity_poly.type
_entity_poly.pdbx_seq_one_letter_code
_entity_poly.pdbx_strand_id
1 'polypeptide(L)' 'MKTAAISNQLQRLVDQKIVKTERDGNFINYEIIDECTAILLERAWCLAEDTGKITG' A
#
# COMPACT_ATOMS: atom_id res chain seq x y z
N MET A 1 0.10 -4.05 -15.85
CA MET A 1 -0.63 -4.48 -14.63
C MET A 1 -2.13 -4.25 -14.86
N LYS A 2 -3.02 -5.18 -14.51
CA LYS A 2 -4.48 -5.02 -14.76
C LYS A 2 -5.17 -4.36 -13.57
N THR A 3 -5.89 -3.26 -13.79
CA THR A 3 -6.56 -2.49 -12.73
C THR A 3 -7.46 -3.35 -11.84
N ALA A 4 -8.23 -4.28 -12.43
CA ALA A 4 -9.10 -5.18 -11.67
C ALA A 4 -8.32 -6.08 -10.69
N ALA A 5 -7.13 -6.55 -11.08
CA ALA A 5 -6.31 -7.39 -10.20
C ALA A 5 -5.78 -6.59 -9.01
N ILE A 6 -5.38 -5.34 -9.23
CA ILE A 6 -4.92 -4.42 -8.19
C ILE A 6 -6.07 -4.05 -7.24
N SER A 7 -7.25 -3.76 -7.79
CA SER A 7 -8.45 -3.48 -6.98
C SER A 7 -8.79 -4.63 -6.04
N ASN A 8 -8.69 -5.88 -6.52
CA ASN A 8 -8.90 -7.05 -5.68
C ASN A 8 -7.84 -7.18 -4.57
N GLN A 9 -6.58 -6.83 -4.85
CA GLN A 9 -5.53 -6.83 -3.83
C GLN A 9 -5.78 -5.75 -2.77
N LEU A 10 -6.13 -4.53 -3.18
CA LEU A 10 -6.45 -3.44 -2.27
C LEU A 10 -7.66 -3.77 -1.38
N GLN A 11 -8.69 -4.41 -1.95
CA GLN A 11 -9.84 -4.86 -1.16
C GLN A 11 -9.44 -5.86 -0.07
N ARG A 12 -8.51 -6.80 -0.36
CA ARG A 12 -7.99 -7.72 0.65
C ARG A 12 -7.18 -7.01 1.74
N LEU A 13 -6.47 -5.93 1.40
CA LEU A 13 -5.76 -5.11 2.39
C LEU A 13 -6.72 -4.30 3.28
N VAL A 14 -7.88 -3.88 2.74
CA VAL A 14 -8.97 -3.31 3.54
C VAL A 14 -9.50 -4.35 4.52
N ASP A 15 -9.75 -5.58 4.06
CA ASP A 15 -10.26 -6.67 4.91
C ASP A 15 -9.29 -7.00 6.07
N GLN A 16 -7.98 -6.81 5.83
CA GLN A 16 -6.92 -7.00 6.83
C GLN A 16 -6.67 -5.77 7.72
N LYS A 17 -7.42 -4.67 7.53
CA LYS A 17 -7.27 -3.38 8.24
C LYS A 17 -5.89 -2.73 8.06
N ILE A 18 -5.21 -3.03 6.95
CA ILE A 18 -3.92 -2.40 6.61
C ILE A 18 -4.15 -1.05 5.94
N VAL A 19 -5.17 -0.97 5.09
CA VAL A 19 -5.58 0.27 4.42
C VAL A 19 -7.05 0.57 4.72
N LYS A 20 -7.42 1.85 4.78
CA LYS A 20 -8.81 2.30 4.67
C LYS A 20 -9.12 2.70 3.24
N THR A 21 -10.41 2.81 2.95
CA THR A 21 -10.89 3.31 1.67
C THR A 21 -11.86 4.47 1.87
N GLU A 22 -11.76 5.47 1.01
CA GLU A 22 -12.68 6.59 0.92
C GLU A 22 -13.17 6.72 -0.53
N ARG A 23 -14.47 6.88 -0.72
CA ARG A 23 -15.06 7.02 -2.04
C ARG A 23 -15.39 8.48 -2.32
N ASP A 24 -14.76 9.04 -3.35
CA ASP A 24 -15.04 10.36 -3.89
C ASP A 24 -15.63 10.23 -5.30
N GLY A 25 -16.96 10.15 -5.35
CA GLY A 25 -17.71 9.89 -6.59
C GLY A 25 -17.34 8.55 -7.23
N ASN A 26 -16.66 8.62 -8.39
CA ASN A 26 -16.16 7.46 -9.12
C ASN A 26 -14.73 7.05 -8.74
N PHE A 27 -14.06 7.83 -7.90
CA PHE A 27 -12.74 7.51 -7.41
C PHE A 27 -12.82 6.79 -6.07
N ILE A 28 -11.99 5.78 -5.91
CA ILE A 28 -11.79 5.10 -4.64
C ILE A 28 -10.35 5.37 -4.23
N ASN A 29 -10.20 6.16 -3.18
CA ASN A 29 -8.92 6.48 -2.56
C ASN A 29 -8.61 5.42 -1.50
N TYR A 30 -7.34 5.02 -1.41
CA TYR A 30 -6.85 4.07 -0.42
C TYR A 30 -5.72 4.71 0.37
N GLU A 31 -5.74 4.55 1.69
CA GLU A 31 -4.74 5.13 2.60
C GLU A 31 -4.30 4.06 3.59
N ILE A 32 -2.99 3.93 3.82
CA ILE A 32 -2.44 3.01 4.81
C ILE A 32 -2.78 3.53 6.21
N ILE A 33 -3.37 2.68 7.05
CA ILE A 33 -3.76 3.02 8.42
C ILE A 33 -3.07 2.16 9.48
N ASP A 34 -2.46 1.04 9.07
CA ASP A 34 -1.71 0.19 9.99
C ASP A 34 -0.28 0.71 10.16
N GLU A 35 0.00 1.34 11.30
CA GLU A 35 1.31 1.90 11.64
C GLU A 35 2.42 0.83 11.63
N CYS A 36 2.10 -0.41 12.03
CA CYS A 36 3.08 -1.51 12.02
C CYS A 36 3.58 -1.81 10.61
N THR A 37 2.66 -1.94 9.65
CA THR A 37 2.99 -2.17 8.25
C THR A 37 3.70 -0.96 7.64
N ALA A 38 3.29 0.27 7.99
CA ALA A 38 3.94 1.49 7.49
C ALA A 38 5.41 1.55 7.91
N ILE A 39 5.73 1.34 9.18
CA ILE A 39 7.11 1.34 9.71
C ILE A 39 7.94 0.21 9.07
N LEU A 40 7.34 -0.97 8.91
CA LEU A 40 8.02 -2.09 8.26
C LEU A 40 8.38 -1.77 6.80
N LEU A 41 7.44 -1.16 6.07
CA LEU A 41 7.63 -0.77 4.68
C LEU A 41 8.72 0.30 4.55
N GLU A 42 8.71 1.31 5.41
CA GLU A 42 9.73 2.37 5.44
C GLU A 42 11.14 1.77 5.65
N ARG A 43 11.30 0.88 6.64
CA ARG A 43 12.60 0.23 6.89
C ARG A 43 13.03 -0.65 5.72
N ALA A 44 12.11 -1.41 5.15
CA ALA A 44 12.38 -2.24 3.98
C ALA A 44 12.79 -1.38 2.77
N TRP A 45 12.19 -0.19 2.63
CA TRP A 45 12.53 0.79 1.61
C TRP A 45 13.96 1.28 1.79
N CYS A 46 14.33 1.78 2.97
CA CYS A 46 15.70 2.23 3.26
C CYS A 46 16.73 1.13 2.98
N LEU A 47 16.49 -0.10 3.43
CA LEU A 47 17.40 -1.23 3.17
C LEU A 47 17.53 -1.55 1.68
N ALA A 48 16.45 -1.40 0.92
CA ALA A 48 16.46 -1.65 -0.51
C ALA A 48 17.17 -0.51 -1.27
N GLU A 49 17.11 0.73 -0.79
CA GLU A 49 17.93 1.85 -1.27
C GLU A 49 19.42 1.62 -0.97
N ASP A 50 19.76 1.30 0.27
CA ASP A 50 21.14 1.03 0.70
C ASP A 50 21.81 -0.10 -0.10
N THR A 51 21.02 -1.10 -0.51
CA THR A 51 21.49 -2.24 -1.31
C THR A 51 21.40 -2.00 -2.82
N GLY A 52 20.99 -0.81 -3.25
CA GLY A 52 20.87 -0.44 -4.67
C GLY A 52 19.77 -1.20 -5.42
N LYS A 53 18.80 -1.77 -4.71
CA LYS A 53 17.66 -2.50 -5.32
C LYS A 53 16.56 -1.56 -5.81
N ILE A 54 16.45 -0.39 -5.19
CA ILE A 54 15.57 0.72 -5.60
C ILE A 54 16.35 2.02 -5.47
N THR A 55 16.00 2.98 -6.30
CA THR A 55 16.55 4.34 -6.28
C THR A 55 15.49 5.28 -5.71
N GLY A 56 15.82 5.98 -4.63
CA GLY A 56 15.01 7.07 -4.07
C GLY A 56 15.02 8.33 -4.91
#